data_AF-A0A7C4U1F5-F1
#
_entry.id   AF-A0A7C4U1F5-F1
#
_cell.length_a   1.000
_cell.length_b   1.000
_cell.length_c   1.000
_cell.angle_alpha   90.00
_cell.angle_beta   90.00
_cell.angle_gamma   90.00
#
_symmetry.space_group_name_H-M   'P 1'
#
loop_
_entity.id
_entity.type
_entity.pdbx_description
1 polymer ?
#
loop_
_entity_poly.entity_id
_entity_poly.type
_entity_poly.pdbx_seq_one_letter_code
_entity_poly.pdbx_strand_id
1 'polypeptide(L)'
;DKEPQEALDPQVAYLINNILSDTSVNIGVNLNIPGHTVAAKTGTSTNKTKAKGTAYPVDLWTIGYTPSIVAAVWSGNSDGSATGFNADGYNVSAPIWKEIMEYALKDKPDEPFPVPDGIKHVSVSVLTGLLPSEKTPPDKIKDEVFASFSVPTEIENTLYELEIDAKTNKIATPYCPKDVVVKKTFQRHSDPIQNPAWEEGIGQWLEMNKDNPDVYGIPPAENCDLHTAETAKNIPTITILSPSAYSEINPNKIEMQIDYSAKNGLDRIEYYFDGRIKYSDSSGAKTVKFKAPKYAKPGENYLISAKIYDKLGYAAESVIQIKLAGEAQSSIKTQSDSSSSSGSSSSSGSSAPSN
;
A
#
# COMPACT_ATOMS: atom_id res chain seq x y z
N ASP A 1 62.51 -1.17 -14.55
CA ASP A 1 61.41 -1.57 -13.64
C ASP A 1 60.84 -0.34 -12.97
N LYS A 2 59.51 -0.19 -12.98
CA LYS A 2 58.83 0.89 -12.26
C LYS A 2 58.27 0.30 -10.97
N GLU A 3 58.51 0.97 -9.84
CA GLU A 3 57.86 0.62 -8.58
C GLU A 3 56.34 0.67 -8.74
N PRO A 4 55.58 -0.24 -8.09
CA PRO A 4 54.13 -0.18 -8.10
C PRO A 4 53.67 1.17 -7.55
N GLN A 5 52.72 1.79 -8.25
CA GLN A 5 52.09 3.04 -7.83
C GLN A 5 50.63 2.80 -7.53
N GLU A 6 50.16 3.34 -6.41
CA GLU A 6 48.74 3.33 -6.08
C GLU A 6 47.97 4.19 -7.09
N ALA A 7 47.06 3.55 -7.83
CA ALA A 7 46.28 4.22 -8.88
C ALA A 7 44.94 4.77 -8.36
N LEU A 8 44.40 4.20 -7.28
CA LEU A 8 43.10 4.52 -6.69
C LEU A 8 43.18 4.42 -5.17
N ASP A 9 42.44 5.28 -4.47
CA ASP A 9 42.22 5.15 -3.03
C ASP A 9 41.61 3.75 -2.73
N PRO A 10 42.14 3.00 -1.74
CA PRO A 10 41.65 1.66 -1.41
C PRO A 10 40.14 1.60 -1.16
N GLN A 11 39.54 2.65 -0.58
CA GLN A 11 38.10 2.72 -0.35
C GLN A 11 37.33 2.72 -1.68
N VAL A 12 37.82 3.42 -2.71
CA VAL A 12 37.22 3.40 -4.05
C VAL A 12 37.32 2.01 -4.68
N ALA A 13 38.49 1.38 -4.58
CA ALA A 13 38.69 0.02 -5.10
C ALA A 13 37.74 -0.98 -4.41
N TYR A 14 37.54 -0.87 -3.10
CA TYR A 14 36.60 -1.69 -2.36
C TYR A 14 35.14 -1.48 -2.80
N LEU A 15 34.71 -0.24 -3.01
CA LEU A 15 33.36 0.04 -3.51
C LEU A 15 33.11 -0.61 -4.89
N ILE A 16 34.09 -0.52 -5.80
CA ILE A 16 34.01 -1.18 -7.11
C ILE A 16 33.91 -2.70 -6.94
N ASN A 17 34.74 -3.28 -6.08
CA ASN A 17 34.69 -4.72 -5.79
C ASN A 17 33.32 -5.12 -5.25
N ASN A 18 32.81 -4.39 -4.26
CA ASN A 18 31.52 -4.65 -3.63
C ASN A 18 30.38 -4.65 -4.67
N ILE A 19 30.35 -3.66 -5.56
CA ILE A 19 29.37 -3.58 -6.65
C ILE A 19 29.51 -4.75 -7.63
N LEU A 20 30.73 -5.04 -8.08
CA LEU A 20 30.97 -6.03 -9.15
C LEU A 20 30.87 -7.48 -8.65
N SER A 21 30.93 -7.71 -7.34
CA SER A 21 30.78 -9.02 -6.71
C SER A 21 29.40 -9.27 -6.10
N ASP A 22 28.47 -8.32 -6.20
CA ASP A 22 27.14 -8.46 -5.62
C ASP A 22 26.32 -9.54 -6.35
N THR A 23 26.06 -10.64 -5.65
CA THR A 23 25.26 -11.77 -6.15
C THR A 23 23.80 -11.69 -5.73
N SER A 24 23.41 -10.70 -4.92
CA SER A 24 22.01 -10.45 -4.56
C SER A 24 21.21 -9.93 -5.75
N VAL A 25 21.88 -9.26 -6.69
CA VAL A 25 21.34 -8.91 -8.01
C VAL A 25 21.60 -10.06 -8.99
N ASN A 26 20.62 -10.34 -9.86
CA ASN A 26 20.75 -11.40 -10.84
C ASN A 26 21.73 -11.01 -11.97
N ILE A 27 23.03 -11.28 -11.77
CA ILE A 27 24.11 -11.07 -12.76
C ILE A 27 24.21 -12.20 -13.80
N GLY A 28 23.37 -13.23 -13.69
CA GLY A 28 23.37 -14.39 -14.56
C GLY A 28 24.47 -15.41 -14.25
N VAL A 29 24.23 -16.67 -14.65
CA VAL A 29 25.09 -17.81 -14.30
C VAL A 29 26.50 -17.75 -14.90
N ASN A 30 26.69 -17.00 -15.99
CA ASN A 30 28.00 -16.90 -16.67
C ASN A 30 29.00 -16.00 -15.94
N LEU A 31 28.53 -15.16 -15.00
CA LEU A 31 29.39 -14.28 -14.20
C LEU A 31 29.56 -14.77 -12.76
N ASN A 32 28.95 -15.91 -12.42
CA ASN A 32 29.04 -16.52 -11.11
C ASN A 32 29.93 -17.78 -11.15
N ILE A 33 30.87 -17.86 -10.20
CA ILE A 33 31.74 -19.00 -9.98
C ILE A 33 31.34 -19.65 -8.65
N PRO A 34 30.76 -20.86 -8.65
CA PRO A 34 30.28 -21.50 -7.43
C PRO A 34 31.39 -21.64 -6.37
N GLY A 35 31.10 -21.18 -5.15
CA GLY A 35 32.02 -21.27 -4.02
C GLY A 35 33.11 -20.18 -3.96
N HIS A 36 33.09 -19.20 -4.87
CA HIS A 36 34.08 -18.13 -4.93
C HIS A 36 33.44 -16.74 -5.06
N THR A 37 34.00 -15.78 -4.31
CA THR A 37 33.75 -14.35 -4.42
C THR A 37 34.53 -13.82 -5.62
N VAL A 38 33.81 -13.46 -6.68
CA VAL A 38 34.39 -12.91 -7.91
C VAL A 38 33.75 -11.57 -8.25
N ALA A 39 34.54 -10.65 -8.79
CA ALA A 39 34.05 -9.42 -9.39
C ALA A 39 34.15 -9.55 -10.91
N ALA A 40 33.10 -9.20 -11.66
CA ALA A 40 33.13 -9.30 -13.12
C ALA A 40 32.32 -8.21 -13.82
N LYS A 41 32.77 -7.84 -15.02
CA LYS A 41 32.06 -6.90 -15.88
C LYS A 41 32.15 -7.31 -17.35
N THR A 42 31.00 -7.23 -18.02
CA THR A 42 30.85 -7.40 -19.46
C THR A 42 31.02 -6.07 -20.21
N GLY A 43 31.45 -6.13 -21.46
CA GLY A 43 31.49 -4.99 -22.37
C GLY A 43 31.08 -5.40 -23.78
N THR A 44 30.34 -4.54 -24.48
CA THR A 44 29.94 -4.76 -25.88
C THR A 44 30.11 -3.46 -26.64
N SER A 45 31.05 -3.42 -27.59
CA SER A 45 31.17 -2.30 -28.54
C SER A 45 30.22 -2.53 -29.72
N THR A 46 29.79 -1.47 -30.38
CA THR A 46 28.95 -1.57 -31.58
C THR A 46 29.45 -0.66 -32.70
N ASN A 47 29.17 -1.06 -33.94
CA ASN A 47 29.38 -0.22 -35.12
C ASN A 47 28.04 -0.02 -35.86
N LYS A 48 27.80 1.20 -36.34
CA LYS A 48 26.54 1.61 -37.00
C LYS A 48 26.48 1.21 -38.48
N THR A 49 27.49 0.53 -39.02
CA THR A 49 27.58 0.25 -40.45
C THR A 49 26.98 -1.10 -40.84
N LYS A 50 25.73 -1.06 -41.29
CA LYS A 50 25.22 -1.59 -42.58
C LYS A 50 23.69 -1.46 -42.60
N ALA A 51 23.22 -0.46 -43.36
CA ALA A 51 21.83 -0.11 -43.65
C ALA A 51 20.94 0.25 -42.43
N LYS A 52 20.50 1.53 -42.39
CA LYS A 52 19.41 2.05 -41.53
C LYS A 52 19.64 2.01 -40.01
N GLY A 53 20.73 2.60 -39.52
CA GLY A 53 20.85 2.99 -38.10
C GLY A 53 20.87 1.84 -37.08
N THR A 54 20.97 0.59 -37.53
CA THR A 54 21.07 -0.58 -36.66
C THR A 54 22.52 -0.73 -36.20
N ALA A 55 22.74 -0.72 -34.89
CA ALA A 55 24.05 -0.94 -34.29
C ALA A 55 24.30 -2.45 -34.18
N TYR A 56 25.41 -2.92 -34.77
CA TYR A 56 25.83 -4.32 -34.66
C TYR A 56 27.00 -4.46 -33.68
N PRO A 57 27.02 -5.49 -32.83
CA PRO A 57 28.14 -5.75 -31.94
C PRO A 57 29.44 -6.04 -32.72
N VAL A 58 30.59 -5.62 -32.18
CA VAL A 58 31.90 -5.81 -32.82
C VAL A 58 32.90 -6.42 -31.85
N ASP A 59 33.07 -5.81 -30.67
CA ASP A 59 33.95 -6.31 -29.62
C ASP A 59 33.15 -6.74 -28.40
N LEU A 60 33.39 -7.95 -27.95
CA LEU A 60 32.70 -8.57 -26.82
C LEU A 60 33.74 -8.86 -25.74
N TRP A 61 33.59 -8.23 -24.58
CA TRP A 61 34.51 -8.35 -23.46
C TRP A 61 33.83 -8.96 -22.25
N THR A 62 34.56 -9.80 -21.53
CA THR A 62 34.32 -10.07 -20.11
C THR A 62 35.64 -10.02 -19.38
N ILE A 63 35.70 -9.19 -18.36
CA ILE A 63 36.86 -9.07 -17.48
C ILE A 63 36.37 -9.32 -16.07
N GLY A 64 37.08 -10.16 -15.34
CA GLY A 64 36.73 -10.44 -13.95
C GLY A 64 37.91 -11.01 -13.18
N TYR A 65 37.79 -10.97 -11.87
CA TYR A 65 38.91 -11.17 -10.97
C TYR A 65 38.48 -11.62 -9.56
N THR A 66 39.46 -12.17 -8.86
CA THR A 66 39.56 -12.38 -7.41
C THR A 66 40.72 -11.53 -6.88
N PRO A 67 40.97 -11.43 -5.57
CA PRO A 67 42.18 -10.78 -5.06
C PRO A 67 43.49 -11.28 -5.70
N SER A 68 43.58 -12.57 -6.05
CA SER A 68 44.81 -13.18 -6.56
C SER A 68 44.85 -13.44 -8.06
N ILE A 69 43.73 -13.39 -8.78
CA ILE A 69 43.65 -13.77 -10.20
C ILE A 69 42.80 -12.77 -10.97
N VAL A 70 43.30 -12.31 -12.13
CA VAL A 70 42.51 -11.56 -13.13
C VAL A 70 42.50 -12.32 -14.45
N ALA A 71 41.34 -12.40 -15.08
CA ALA A 71 41.18 -12.92 -16.43
C ALA A 71 40.38 -11.92 -17.28
N ALA A 72 40.84 -11.70 -18.51
CA ALA A 72 40.19 -10.86 -19.50
C ALA A 72 39.99 -11.66 -20.78
N VAL A 73 38.74 -11.71 -21.26
CA VAL A 73 38.37 -12.40 -22.50
C VAL A 73 37.79 -11.38 -23.46
N TRP A 74 38.39 -11.32 -24.64
CA TRP A 74 37.85 -10.64 -25.81
C TRP A 74 37.37 -11.67 -26.84
N SER A 75 36.27 -11.37 -27.49
CA SER A 75 35.76 -12.10 -28.65
C SER A 75 35.29 -11.09 -29.71
N GLY A 76 35.62 -11.35 -30.96
CA GLY A 76 35.32 -10.48 -32.09
C GLY A 76 35.99 -10.99 -33.36
N ASN A 77 35.65 -10.38 -34.50
CA ASN A 77 36.33 -10.70 -35.75
C ASN A 77 37.62 -9.89 -35.85
N SER A 78 38.74 -10.55 -36.18
CA SER A 78 40.05 -9.90 -36.25
C SER A 78 40.16 -8.80 -37.32
N ASP A 79 39.26 -8.78 -38.30
CA ASP A 79 39.16 -7.73 -39.33
C ASP A 79 38.27 -6.54 -38.90
N GLY A 80 37.74 -6.56 -37.67
CA GLY A 80 36.83 -5.54 -37.15
C GLY A 80 35.42 -5.58 -37.74
N SER A 81 35.08 -6.63 -38.49
CA SER A 81 33.72 -6.82 -38.99
C SER A 81 32.75 -7.16 -37.85
N ALA A 82 31.48 -6.79 -38.04
CA ALA A 82 30.43 -7.06 -37.06
C ALA A 82 30.28 -8.55 -36.75
N THR A 83 30.05 -8.86 -35.48
CA THR A 83 29.65 -10.19 -35.02
C THR A 83 28.18 -10.45 -35.32
N GLY A 84 27.64 -11.60 -34.86
CA GLY A 84 26.21 -11.88 -34.93
C GLY A 84 25.37 -10.82 -34.22
N PHE A 85 24.15 -10.57 -34.70
CA PHE A 85 23.26 -9.52 -34.18
C PHE A 85 22.94 -9.64 -32.69
N ASN A 86 22.80 -10.88 -32.19
CA ASN A 86 22.51 -11.17 -30.78
C ASN A 86 23.77 -11.46 -29.95
N ALA A 87 24.97 -11.18 -30.48
CA ALA A 87 26.21 -11.43 -29.76
C ALA A 87 26.51 -10.29 -28.78
N ASP A 88 26.91 -10.62 -27.55
CA ASP A 88 27.32 -9.65 -26.56
C ASP A 88 28.40 -10.25 -25.64
N GLY A 89 29.00 -9.41 -24.78
CA GLY A 89 30.01 -9.86 -23.82
C GLY A 89 29.51 -10.96 -22.87
N TYR A 90 28.23 -10.99 -22.50
CA TYR A 90 27.66 -11.97 -21.57
C TYR A 90 27.40 -13.33 -22.24
N ASN A 91 26.96 -13.34 -23.48
CA ASN A 91 26.58 -14.54 -24.21
C ASN A 91 27.76 -15.22 -24.91
N VAL A 92 28.83 -14.48 -25.21
CA VAL A 92 30.00 -15.00 -25.93
C VAL A 92 31.25 -15.05 -25.06
N SER A 93 31.66 -13.93 -24.47
CA SER A 93 32.94 -13.86 -23.74
C SER A 93 32.85 -14.38 -22.31
N ALA A 94 31.72 -14.20 -21.63
CA ALA A 94 31.55 -14.62 -20.23
C ALA A 94 31.61 -16.14 -20.00
N PRO A 95 31.03 -17.01 -20.85
CA PRO A 95 31.20 -18.47 -20.71
C PRO A 95 32.67 -18.90 -20.79
N ILE A 96 33.44 -18.33 -21.72
CA ILE A 96 34.87 -18.61 -21.86
C ILE A 96 35.63 -18.13 -20.61
N TRP A 97 35.31 -16.92 -20.13
CA TRP A 97 35.89 -16.38 -18.89
C TRP A 97 35.58 -17.29 -17.69
N LYS A 98 34.34 -17.77 -17.59
CA LYS A 98 33.89 -18.67 -16.54
C LYS A 98 34.66 -19.98 -16.54
N GLU A 99 34.81 -20.63 -17.69
CA GLU A 99 35.60 -21.87 -17.79
C GLU A 99 37.06 -21.66 -17.33
N ILE A 100 37.67 -20.54 -17.71
CA ILE A 100 39.02 -20.17 -17.27
C ILE A 100 39.08 -20.02 -15.74
N MET A 101 38.12 -19.29 -15.16
CA MET A 101 38.10 -19.02 -13.72
C MET A 101 37.76 -20.27 -12.91
N GLU A 102 36.79 -21.08 -13.32
CA GLU A 102 36.47 -22.36 -12.67
C GLU A 102 37.69 -23.29 -12.67
N TYR A 103 38.42 -23.37 -13.79
CA TYR A 103 39.65 -24.14 -13.85
C TYR A 103 40.74 -23.58 -12.92
N ALA A 104 40.95 -22.26 -12.93
CA ALA A 104 41.98 -21.60 -12.13
C ALA A 104 41.71 -21.65 -10.61
N LEU A 105 40.45 -21.81 -10.21
CA LEU A 105 39.98 -21.76 -8.82
C LEU A 105 39.60 -23.14 -8.24
N LYS A 106 39.51 -24.21 -9.06
CA LYS A 106 39.01 -25.55 -8.71
C LYS A 106 39.45 -26.12 -7.36
N ASP A 107 40.69 -25.86 -6.94
CA ASP A 107 41.27 -26.38 -5.69
C ASP A 107 41.76 -25.25 -4.76
N LYS A 108 41.22 -24.04 -4.91
CA LYS A 108 41.55 -22.87 -4.10
C LYS A 108 40.44 -22.59 -3.08
N PRO A 109 40.76 -22.02 -1.91
CA PRO A 109 39.72 -21.50 -1.02
C PRO A 109 39.06 -20.26 -1.62
N ASP A 110 37.91 -19.87 -1.06
CA ASP A 110 37.34 -18.55 -1.35
C ASP A 110 38.26 -17.42 -0.84
N GLU A 111 38.30 -16.32 -1.60
CA GLU A 111 39.13 -15.14 -1.33
C GLU A 111 38.25 -13.88 -1.36
N PRO A 112 37.66 -13.48 -0.22
CA PRO A 112 36.88 -12.24 -0.15
C PRO A 112 37.78 -11.01 -0.35
N PHE A 113 37.23 -9.97 -0.95
CA PHE A 113 37.96 -8.71 -1.12
C PHE A 113 38.24 -8.04 0.24
N PRO A 114 39.47 -7.54 0.48
CA PRO A 114 39.82 -6.90 1.74
C PRO A 114 39.04 -5.59 1.92
N VAL A 115 38.50 -5.39 3.12
CA VAL A 115 37.84 -4.13 3.51
C VAL A 115 38.91 -3.17 4.04
N PRO A 116 39.15 -2.02 3.38
CA PRO A 116 40.12 -1.04 3.85
C PRO A 116 39.57 -0.20 5.01
N ASP A 117 40.48 0.47 5.73
CA ASP A 117 40.10 1.48 6.71
C ASP A 117 39.30 2.62 6.05
N GLY A 118 38.32 3.16 6.78
CA GLY A 118 37.51 4.28 6.33
C GLY A 118 36.19 3.90 5.66
N ILE A 119 35.94 2.62 5.36
CA ILE A 119 34.61 2.17 4.92
C ILE A 119 33.57 2.40 6.03
N LYS A 120 32.41 2.92 5.64
CA LYS A 120 31.27 3.21 6.52
C LYS A 120 30.01 2.51 6.04
N HIS A 121 29.21 2.04 6.99
CA HIS A 121 27.83 1.61 6.74
C HIS A 121 26.90 2.74 7.17
N VAL A 122 26.04 3.18 6.26
CA VAL A 122 25.16 4.33 6.46
C VAL A 122 23.77 3.98 5.94
N SER A 123 22.76 4.19 6.77
CA SER A 123 21.37 4.08 6.35
C SER A 123 21.02 5.27 5.44
N VAL A 124 20.50 4.97 4.26
CA VAL A 124 20.11 5.95 3.24
C VAL A 124 18.70 5.70 2.75
N SER A 125 18.06 6.76 2.25
CA SER A 125 16.81 6.61 1.51
C SER A 125 17.08 5.92 0.17
N VAL A 126 16.30 4.88 -0.14
CA VAL A 126 16.28 4.22 -1.44
C VAL A 126 15.81 5.17 -2.56
N LEU A 127 15.02 6.19 -2.21
CA LEU A 127 14.42 7.10 -3.17
C LEU A 127 15.42 8.15 -3.70
N THR A 128 16.40 8.53 -2.88
CA THR A 128 17.27 9.68 -3.17
C THR A 128 18.76 9.41 -2.95
N GLY A 129 19.13 8.35 -2.22
CA GLY A 129 20.50 8.10 -1.76
C GLY A 129 20.98 9.04 -0.64
N LEU A 130 20.11 9.93 -0.16
CA LEU A 130 20.37 10.87 0.93
C LEU A 130 20.13 10.21 2.30
N LEU A 131 20.53 10.89 3.38
CA LEU A 131 20.21 10.45 4.74
C LEU A 131 18.68 10.46 4.96
N PRO A 132 18.09 9.43 5.59
CA PRO A 132 16.64 9.39 5.80
C PRO A 132 16.19 10.49 6.76
N SER A 133 14.97 10.99 6.53
CA SER A 133 14.27 11.93 7.41
C SER A 133 13.21 11.19 8.24
N GLU A 134 12.56 11.90 9.16
CA GLU A 134 11.38 11.39 9.89
C GLU A 134 10.21 11.01 8.96
N LYS A 135 10.19 11.57 7.73
CA LYS A 135 9.17 11.28 6.73
C LYS A 135 9.53 10.12 5.81
N THR A 136 10.77 9.66 5.84
CA THR A 136 11.23 8.52 5.03
C THR A 136 10.64 7.24 5.61
N PRO A 137 9.79 6.51 4.87
CA PRO A 137 9.18 5.30 5.39
C PRO A 137 10.23 4.24 5.67
N PRO A 138 10.09 3.43 6.75
CA PRO A 138 11.10 2.44 7.12
C PRO A 138 11.46 1.44 6.01
N ASP A 139 10.49 1.08 5.16
CA ASP A 139 10.68 0.19 4.00
C ASP A 139 11.43 0.85 2.83
N LYS A 140 11.62 2.17 2.88
CA LYS A 140 12.43 2.95 1.92
C LYS A 140 13.80 3.31 2.49
N ILE A 141 14.22 2.72 3.60
CA ILE A 141 15.54 2.90 4.19
C ILE A 141 16.36 1.63 3.98
N LYS A 142 17.58 1.77 3.45
CA LYS A 142 18.53 0.67 3.35
C LYS A 142 19.91 1.07 3.87
N ASP A 143 20.63 0.10 4.42
CA ASP A 143 22.04 0.30 4.74
C ASP A 143 22.90 0.13 3.49
N GLU A 144 23.77 1.11 3.26
CA GLU A 144 24.71 1.11 2.15
C GLU A 144 26.14 1.36 2.61
N VAL A 145 27.07 0.96 1.75
CA VAL A 145 28.51 1.07 1.99
C VAL A 145 29.05 2.34 1.32
N PHE A 146 29.79 3.15 2.08
CA PHE A 146 30.43 4.37 1.59
C PHE A 146 31.91 4.42 1.94
N ALA A 147 32.70 5.05 1.08
CA ALA A 147 33.99 5.59 1.50
C ALA A 147 33.77 6.72 2.51
N SER A 148 34.65 6.87 3.49
CA SER A 148 34.52 7.90 4.55
C SER A 148 34.32 9.31 4.00
N PHE A 149 34.96 9.65 2.87
CA PHE A 149 34.88 10.96 2.23
C PHE A 149 33.64 11.14 1.33
N SER A 150 32.84 10.09 1.11
CA SER A 150 31.69 10.11 0.22
C SER A 150 30.36 9.82 0.94
N VAL A 151 30.35 9.86 2.27
CA VAL A 151 29.12 9.70 3.06
C VAL A 151 28.16 10.86 2.74
N PRO A 152 26.88 10.60 2.43
CA PRO A 152 25.90 11.67 2.21
C PRO A 152 25.75 12.52 3.46
N THR A 153 25.65 13.84 3.27
CA THR A 153 25.49 14.82 4.36
C THR A 153 24.11 15.48 4.36
N GLU A 154 23.40 15.41 3.23
CA GLU A 154 22.05 15.97 3.10
C GLU A 154 21.00 14.97 3.57
N ILE A 155 19.94 15.52 4.16
CA ILE A 155 18.77 14.76 4.61
C ILE A 155 17.70 14.82 3.52
N GLU A 156 17.04 13.69 3.28
CA GLU A 156 15.91 13.60 2.38
C GLU A 156 14.83 14.64 2.72
N ASN A 157 14.48 15.45 1.72
CA ASN A 157 13.45 16.47 1.85
C ASN A 157 12.42 16.43 0.70
N THR A 158 12.45 15.35 -0.10
CA THR A 158 11.58 15.17 -1.26
C THR A 158 10.19 14.69 -0.88
N LEU A 159 10.03 14.06 0.30
CA LEU A 159 8.75 13.54 0.76
C LEU A 159 7.96 14.58 1.55
N TYR A 160 6.68 14.71 1.22
CA TYR A 160 5.75 15.56 1.95
C TYR A 160 4.32 15.05 1.82
N GLU A 161 3.49 15.43 2.77
CA GLU A 161 2.09 15.04 2.81
C GLU A 161 1.21 16.22 2.41
N LEU A 162 0.14 15.92 1.68
CA LEU A 162 -0.95 16.85 1.45
C LEU A 162 -2.26 16.22 1.89
N GLU A 163 -3.18 17.08 2.34
CA GLU A 163 -4.57 16.71 2.52
C GLU A 163 -5.27 16.78 1.16
N ILE A 164 -5.84 15.66 0.75
CA ILE A 164 -6.45 15.45 -0.56
C ILE A 164 -7.93 15.13 -0.35
N ASP A 165 -8.79 15.71 -1.17
CA ASP A 165 -10.16 15.28 -1.26
C ASP A 165 -10.23 13.93 -2.00
N ALA A 166 -10.67 12.87 -1.32
CA ALA A 166 -10.70 11.52 -1.87
C ALA A 166 -11.68 11.35 -3.04
N LYS A 167 -12.63 12.27 -3.24
CA LYS A 167 -13.57 12.22 -4.37
C LYS A 167 -12.97 12.77 -5.65
N THR A 168 -12.18 13.84 -5.55
CA THR A 168 -11.59 14.54 -6.71
C THR A 168 -10.12 14.22 -6.94
N ASN A 169 -9.43 13.66 -5.95
CA ASN A 169 -7.96 13.54 -5.92
C ASN A 169 -7.23 14.89 -6.05
N LYS A 170 -7.88 16.00 -5.68
CA LYS A 170 -7.33 17.36 -5.68
C LYS A 170 -7.00 17.82 -4.25
N ILE A 171 -6.23 18.90 -4.12
CA ILE A 171 -5.86 19.46 -2.80
C ILE A 171 -7.13 19.82 -2.03
N ALA A 172 -7.28 19.29 -0.82
CA ALA A 172 -8.44 19.55 0.02
C ALA A 172 -8.53 21.05 0.38
N THR A 173 -9.75 21.58 0.39
CA THR A 173 -10.02 22.96 0.83
C THR A 173 -10.68 22.94 2.21
N PRO A 174 -10.80 24.09 2.90
CA PRO A 174 -11.56 24.18 4.16
C PRO A 174 -13.04 23.78 4.04
N TYR A 175 -13.57 23.66 2.82
CA TYR A 175 -14.94 23.22 2.58
C TYR A 175 -15.06 21.71 2.42
N CYS A 176 -13.97 20.96 2.23
CA CYS A 176 -14.02 19.51 2.11
C CYS A 176 -14.49 18.87 3.44
N PRO A 177 -15.48 17.96 3.41
CA PRO A 177 -15.88 17.21 4.58
C PRO A 177 -14.70 16.41 5.15
N LYS A 178 -14.51 16.44 6.47
CA LYS A 178 -13.40 15.72 7.12
C LYS A 178 -13.39 14.22 6.80
N ASP A 179 -14.56 13.62 6.66
CA ASP A 179 -14.72 12.18 6.35
C ASP A 179 -14.25 11.82 4.93
N VAL A 180 -14.08 12.79 4.02
CA VAL A 180 -13.56 12.56 2.66
C VAL A 180 -12.15 13.10 2.45
N VAL A 181 -11.60 13.83 3.42
CA VAL A 181 -10.21 14.31 3.37
C VAL A 181 -9.28 13.20 3.84
N VAL A 182 -8.30 12.86 2.99
CA VAL A 182 -7.26 11.87 3.28
C VAL A 182 -5.89 12.51 3.21
N LYS A 183 -4.97 12.08 4.07
CA LYS A 183 -3.55 12.44 3.94
C LYS A 183 -2.89 11.51 2.94
N LYS A 184 -2.20 12.08 1.95
CA LYS A 184 -1.43 11.33 0.97
C LYS A 184 -0.01 11.87 0.91
N THR A 185 0.96 10.96 0.87
CA THR A 185 2.38 11.28 0.69
C THR A 185 2.69 11.41 -0.80
N PHE A 186 3.47 12.42 -1.13
CA PHE A 186 3.96 12.71 -2.47
C PHE A 186 5.48 12.86 -2.44
N GLN A 187 6.11 12.64 -3.59
CA GLN A 187 7.54 12.86 -3.77
C GLN A 187 7.77 13.99 -4.77
N ARG A 188 8.55 14.99 -4.35
CA ARG A 188 9.05 16.03 -5.24
C ARG A 188 10.24 15.48 -6.00
N HIS A 189 10.08 15.34 -7.31
CA HIS A 189 11.21 15.09 -8.20
C HIS A 189 11.80 16.44 -8.66
N SER A 190 13.11 16.57 -8.59
CA SER A 190 13.85 17.67 -9.23
C SER A 190 14.80 17.07 -10.25
N ASP A 191 14.70 17.47 -11.51
CA ASP A 191 15.65 17.06 -12.53
C ASP A 191 17.01 17.73 -12.27
N PRO A 192 18.08 16.98 -11.99
CA PRO A 192 19.40 17.55 -11.79
C PRO A 192 20.04 18.09 -13.08
N ILE A 193 19.55 17.71 -14.28
CA ILE A 193 20.21 17.97 -15.56
C ILE A 193 19.36 18.84 -16.51
N GLN A 194 18.13 19.24 -16.13
CA GLN A 194 17.18 19.97 -17.00
C GLN A 194 17.12 19.36 -18.42
N ASN A 195 16.93 18.04 -18.50
CA ASN A 195 16.83 17.34 -19.77
C ASN A 195 15.36 16.92 -20.01
N PRO A 196 14.63 17.63 -20.90
CA PRO A 196 13.22 17.36 -21.15
C PRO A 196 12.94 15.93 -21.63
N ALA A 197 13.93 15.24 -22.22
CA ALA A 197 13.75 13.90 -22.74
C ALA A 197 13.47 12.85 -21.65
N TRP A 198 13.88 13.10 -20.40
CA TRP A 198 13.68 12.16 -19.29
C TRP A 198 12.36 12.42 -18.58
N GLU A 199 11.90 13.68 -18.55
CA GLU A 199 10.65 14.08 -17.90
C GLU A 199 9.44 13.37 -18.52
N GLU A 200 9.38 13.26 -19.85
CA GLU A 200 8.29 12.55 -20.53
C GLU A 200 8.27 11.05 -20.15
N GLY A 201 9.45 10.41 -20.14
CA GLY A 201 9.56 9.00 -19.77
C GLY A 201 9.17 8.73 -18.32
N ILE A 202 9.56 9.62 -17.40
CA ILE A 202 9.17 9.55 -15.99
C ILE A 202 7.66 9.73 -15.84
N GLY A 203 7.07 10.71 -16.55
CA GLY A 203 5.62 10.94 -16.52
C GLY A 203 4.82 9.73 -17.02
N GLN A 204 5.25 9.12 -18.12
CA GLN A 204 4.64 7.88 -18.63
C GLN A 204 4.78 6.72 -17.65
N TRP A 205 5.95 6.55 -17.04
CA TRP A 205 6.18 5.51 -16.04
C TRP A 205 5.33 5.70 -14.79
N LEU A 206 5.21 6.93 -14.28
CA LEU A 206 4.35 7.25 -13.13
C LEU A 206 2.88 6.93 -13.43
N GLU A 207 2.38 7.26 -14.62
CA GLU A 207 1.01 6.93 -15.01
C GLU A 207 0.79 5.41 -15.11
N MET A 208 1.77 4.66 -15.65
CA MET A 208 1.74 3.19 -15.69
C MET A 208 1.75 2.55 -14.30
N ASN A 209 2.29 3.25 -13.30
CA ASN A 209 2.45 2.77 -11.93
C ASN A 209 1.56 3.50 -10.92
N LYS A 210 0.54 4.25 -11.35
CA LYS A 210 -0.29 5.07 -10.45
C LYS A 210 -1.03 4.30 -9.36
N ASP A 211 -1.28 3.01 -9.61
CA ASP A 211 -1.94 2.09 -8.68
C ASP A 211 -0.93 1.29 -7.82
N ASN A 212 0.37 1.48 -8.04
CA ASN A 212 1.42 0.84 -7.26
C ASN A 212 1.61 1.60 -5.93
N PRO A 213 1.35 0.97 -4.77
CA PRO A 213 1.49 1.63 -3.47
C PRO A 213 2.93 2.05 -3.15
N ASP A 214 3.92 1.45 -3.81
CA ASP A 214 5.34 1.80 -3.64
C ASP A 214 5.79 3.03 -4.43
N VAL A 215 4.92 3.57 -5.28
CA VAL A 215 5.23 4.71 -6.15
C VAL A 215 4.54 5.97 -5.63
N TYR A 216 5.35 6.90 -5.14
CA TYR A 216 4.86 8.22 -4.78
C TYR A 216 4.59 9.03 -6.04
N GLY A 217 3.33 9.46 -6.20
CA GLY A 217 2.92 10.29 -7.32
C GLY A 217 3.41 11.73 -7.21
N ILE A 218 3.19 12.48 -8.30
CA ILE A 218 3.28 13.94 -8.33
C ILE A 218 2.06 14.53 -7.60
N PRO A 219 2.21 15.58 -6.79
CA PRO A 219 1.08 16.24 -6.15
C PRO A 219 0.08 16.78 -7.20
N PRO A 220 -1.24 16.79 -6.90
CA PRO A 220 -2.16 17.58 -7.68
C PRO A 220 -1.80 19.07 -7.57
N ALA A 221 -1.92 19.79 -8.69
CA ALA A 221 -1.66 21.24 -8.73
C ALA A 221 -2.91 22.06 -8.37
N GLU A 222 -4.09 21.47 -8.46
CA GLU A 222 -5.37 22.15 -8.29
C GLU A 222 -6.00 21.86 -6.94
N ASN A 223 -6.71 22.86 -6.41
CA ASN A 223 -7.59 22.70 -5.27
C ASN A 223 -8.88 21.98 -5.69
N CYS A 224 -9.48 21.27 -4.73
CA CYS A 224 -10.79 20.67 -4.89
C CYS A 224 -11.81 21.73 -5.33
N ASP A 225 -12.44 21.47 -6.47
CA ASP A 225 -13.49 22.26 -7.09
C ASP A 225 -14.90 21.70 -6.80
N LEU A 226 -14.98 20.49 -6.24
CA LEU A 226 -16.22 19.85 -5.82
C LEU A 226 -16.77 20.46 -4.52
N HIS A 227 -15.91 20.74 -3.54
CA HIS A 227 -16.28 21.33 -2.26
C HIS A 227 -15.94 22.82 -2.24
N THR A 228 -16.96 23.63 -2.46
CA THR A 228 -16.89 25.09 -2.47
C THR A 228 -17.74 25.70 -1.37
N ALA A 229 -17.56 27.00 -1.13
CA ALA A 229 -18.42 27.79 -0.24
C ALA A 229 -19.92 27.63 -0.54
N GLU A 230 -20.29 27.45 -1.81
CA GLU A 230 -21.70 27.28 -2.20
C GLU A 230 -22.21 25.88 -1.86
N THR A 231 -21.44 24.84 -2.18
CA THR A 231 -21.82 23.46 -1.81
C THR A 231 -21.88 23.26 -0.30
N ALA A 232 -21.04 23.99 0.46
CA ALA A 232 -21.01 23.97 1.92
C ALA A 232 -22.25 24.64 2.56
N LYS A 233 -22.92 25.58 1.87
CA LYS A 233 -24.23 26.10 2.34
C LYS A 233 -25.34 25.06 2.23
N ASN A 234 -25.12 24.02 1.43
CA ASN A 234 -26.08 22.97 1.10
C ASN A 234 -25.77 21.65 1.82
N ILE A 235 -24.93 21.67 2.87
CA ILE A 235 -24.68 20.54 3.77
C ILE A 235 -26.03 19.94 4.20
N PRO A 236 -26.18 18.60 4.16
CA PRO A 236 -27.43 17.98 4.49
C PRO A 236 -27.78 18.19 5.96
N THR A 237 -29.07 18.18 6.26
CA THR A 237 -29.58 18.17 7.63
C THR A 237 -30.42 16.92 7.83
N ILE A 238 -30.45 16.38 9.04
CA ILE A 238 -31.32 15.27 9.41
C ILE A 238 -31.77 15.43 10.86
N THR A 239 -33.03 15.09 11.13
CA THR A 239 -33.63 15.11 12.45
C THR A 239 -34.50 13.87 12.62
N ILE A 240 -34.33 13.16 13.73
CA ILE A 240 -35.26 12.09 14.13
C ILE A 240 -36.52 12.75 14.73
N LEU A 241 -37.65 12.57 14.06
CA LEU A 241 -38.96 13.07 14.51
C LEU A 241 -39.63 12.07 15.46
N SER A 242 -39.49 10.79 15.16
CA SER A 242 -40.01 9.69 15.96
C SER A 242 -39.01 8.53 15.88
N PRO A 243 -38.77 7.78 16.95
CA PRO A 243 -39.30 7.99 18.29
C PRO A 243 -38.77 9.27 18.95
N SER A 244 -39.44 9.78 19.98
CA SER A 244 -38.92 10.92 20.74
C SER A 244 -37.78 10.47 21.66
N ALA A 245 -36.88 11.40 21.98
CA ALA A 245 -35.82 11.13 22.95
C ALA A 245 -36.39 10.64 24.29
N TYR A 246 -35.76 9.63 24.86
CA TYR A 246 -36.10 8.94 26.12
C TYR A 246 -37.44 8.18 26.11
N SER A 247 -38.09 8.03 24.95
CA SER A 247 -39.30 7.21 24.85
C SER A 247 -39.00 5.73 25.04
N GLU A 248 -40.01 5.01 25.54
CA GLU A 248 -39.98 3.56 25.70
C GLU A 248 -40.53 2.88 24.43
N ILE A 249 -39.75 1.96 23.85
CA ILE A 249 -39.99 1.42 22.52
C ILE A 249 -40.01 -0.10 22.53
N ASN A 250 -40.96 -0.69 21.80
CA ASN A 250 -41.01 -2.12 21.59
C ASN A 250 -39.75 -2.62 20.84
N PRO A 251 -38.94 -3.52 21.43
CA PRO A 251 -37.70 -4.00 20.82
C PRO A 251 -37.92 -4.76 19.50
N ASN A 252 -39.11 -5.33 19.29
CA ASN A 252 -39.44 -6.10 18.08
C ASN A 252 -39.89 -5.23 16.89
N LYS A 253 -40.13 -3.93 17.12
CA LYS A 253 -40.58 -3.00 16.09
C LYS A 253 -40.17 -1.57 16.45
N ILE A 254 -38.92 -1.23 16.11
CA ILE A 254 -38.44 0.14 16.15
C ILE A 254 -38.79 0.78 14.81
N GLU A 255 -39.64 1.79 14.85
CA GLU A 255 -40.00 2.59 13.68
C GLU A 255 -39.41 3.98 13.85
N MET A 256 -38.46 4.32 12.99
CA MET A 256 -37.81 5.62 12.98
C MET A 256 -38.37 6.46 11.83
N GLN A 257 -38.90 7.62 12.17
CA GLN A 257 -39.33 8.65 11.23
C GLN A 257 -38.35 9.81 11.29
N ILE A 258 -37.89 10.23 10.12
CA ILE A 258 -36.89 11.29 9.98
C ILE A 258 -37.42 12.40 9.09
N ASP A 259 -36.93 13.60 9.31
CA ASP A 259 -36.97 14.68 8.33
C ASP A 259 -35.55 15.09 7.98
N TYR A 260 -35.31 15.37 6.71
CA TYR A 260 -33.98 15.67 6.21
C TYR A 260 -34.02 16.58 4.99
N SER A 261 -32.92 17.29 4.76
CA SER A 261 -32.65 18.04 3.54
C SER A 261 -31.29 17.61 3.00
N ALA A 262 -31.19 17.36 1.69
CA ALA A 262 -29.93 17.04 1.02
C ALA A 262 -29.89 17.76 -0.33
N LYS A 263 -29.62 19.08 -0.28
CA LYS A 263 -29.70 19.96 -1.46
C LYS A 263 -28.65 19.65 -2.52
N ASN A 264 -27.52 19.06 -2.13
CA ASN A 264 -26.49 18.54 -3.05
C ASN A 264 -26.84 17.15 -3.62
N GLY A 265 -28.05 16.64 -3.35
CA GLY A 265 -28.52 15.31 -3.75
C GLY A 265 -28.18 14.26 -2.70
N LEU A 266 -29.17 13.42 -2.38
CA LEU A 266 -28.99 12.30 -1.46
C LEU A 266 -28.04 11.24 -2.07
N ASP A 267 -27.07 10.80 -1.27
CA ASP A 267 -26.31 9.57 -1.52
C ASP A 267 -26.94 8.41 -0.76
N ARG A 268 -26.91 8.50 0.59
CA ARG A 268 -27.51 7.50 1.47
C ARG A 268 -27.81 8.02 2.86
N ILE A 269 -28.62 7.28 3.61
CA ILE A 269 -28.89 7.46 5.03
C ILE A 269 -28.57 6.14 5.73
N GLU A 270 -27.68 6.21 6.71
CA GLU A 270 -27.29 5.06 7.53
C GLU A 270 -27.95 5.17 8.90
N TYR A 271 -28.52 4.07 9.36
CA TYR A 271 -29.23 4.00 10.64
C TYR A 271 -28.45 3.12 11.59
N TYR A 272 -28.18 3.65 12.78
CA TYR A 272 -27.34 3.01 13.77
C TYR A 272 -28.13 2.67 15.03
N PHE A 273 -27.73 1.57 15.65
CA PHE A 273 -28.12 1.21 17.01
C PHE A 273 -26.86 1.00 17.82
N ASP A 274 -26.65 1.85 18.82
CA ASP A 274 -25.51 1.83 19.73
C ASP A 274 -24.16 1.83 18.99
N GLY A 275 -24.02 2.78 18.05
CA GLY A 275 -22.83 2.95 17.21
C GLY A 275 -22.66 1.92 16.09
N ARG A 276 -23.55 0.92 15.97
CA ARG A 276 -23.46 -0.12 14.93
C ARG A 276 -24.50 0.09 13.84
N ILE A 277 -24.06 0.09 12.59
CA ILE A 277 -24.96 0.20 11.43
C ILE A 277 -25.97 -0.97 11.42
N LYS A 278 -27.24 -0.64 11.18
CA LYS A 278 -28.35 -1.59 11.06
C LYS A 278 -28.92 -1.64 9.67
N TYR A 279 -28.99 -0.49 9.04
CA TYR A 279 -29.64 -0.34 7.76
C TYR A 279 -29.01 0.83 7.03
N SER A 280 -28.96 0.75 5.70
CA SER A 280 -28.54 1.82 4.83
C SER A 280 -29.60 1.97 3.74
N ASP A 281 -30.04 3.19 3.50
CA ASP A 281 -31.05 3.54 2.52
C ASP A 281 -30.50 4.55 1.52
N SER A 282 -30.78 4.35 0.24
CA SER A 282 -30.53 5.35 -0.80
C SER A 282 -31.81 5.79 -1.50
N SER A 283 -32.98 5.26 -1.10
CA SER A 283 -34.28 5.59 -1.69
C SER A 283 -34.84 6.93 -1.21
N GLY A 284 -34.41 7.41 -0.05
CA GLY A 284 -34.93 8.61 0.59
C GLY A 284 -36.16 8.34 1.45
N ALA A 285 -36.28 7.12 1.98
CA ALA A 285 -37.38 6.73 2.84
C ALA A 285 -37.37 7.56 4.13
N LYS A 286 -38.44 8.33 4.37
CA LYS A 286 -38.62 9.09 5.61
C LYS A 286 -39.01 8.22 6.82
N THR A 287 -39.27 6.93 6.60
CA THR A 287 -39.64 6.00 7.66
C THR A 287 -38.97 4.66 7.44
N VAL A 288 -38.25 4.18 8.45
CA VAL A 288 -37.55 2.90 8.43
C VAL A 288 -37.95 2.08 9.64
N LYS A 289 -38.05 0.76 9.44
CA LYS A 289 -38.42 -0.19 10.49
C LYS A 289 -37.31 -1.22 10.65
N PHE A 290 -36.86 -1.41 11.89
CA PHE A 290 -35.89 -2.43 12.23
C PHE A 290 -36.15 -2.98 13.63
N LYS A 291 -35.48 -4.09 13.96
CA LYS A 291 -35.56 -4.71 15.29
C LYS A 291 -34.34 -4.33 16.12
N ALA A 292 -34.51 -4.28 17.43
CA ALA A 292 -33.38 -4.19 18.35
C ALA A 292 -32.43 -5.38 18.12
N PRO A 293 -31.10 -5.17 18.17
CA PRO A 293 -30.15 -6.27 18.11
C PRO A 293 -30.35 -7.29 19.23
N LYS A 294 -29.95 -8.55 19.00
CA LYS A 294 -30.06 -9.64 19.99
C LYS A 294 -29.32 -9.38 21.32
N TYR A 295 -28.29 -8.52 21.31
CA TYR A 295 -27.55 -8.16 22.52
C TYR A 295 -28.28 -7.12 23.38
N ALA A 296 -29.26 -6.41 22.80
CA ALA A 296 -29.97 -5.36 23.49
C ALA A 296 -30.98 -5.96 24.47
N LYS A 297 -30.95 -5.49 25.72
CA LYS A 297 -31.77 -6.01 26.80
C LYS A 297 -32.99 -5.11 27.06
N PRO A 298 -34.17 -5.69 27.33
CA PRO A 298 -35.33 -4.94 27.80
C PRO A 298 -35.02 -4.12 29.06
N GLY A 299 -35.56 -2.91 29.15
CA GLY A 299 -35.38 -1.99 30.28
C GLY A 299 -34.10 -1.14 30.23
N GLU A 300 -33.16 -1.44 29.32
CA GLU A 300 -31.93 -0.66 29.16
C GLU A 300 -32.10 0.49 28.14
N ASN A 301 -31.21 1.48 28.25
CA ASN A 301 -31.16 2.62 27.34
C ASN A 301 -30.12 2.43 26.25
N TYR A 302 -30.44 2.85 25.03
CA TYR A 302 -29.55 2.76 23.88
C TYR A 302 -29.59 4.04 23.06
N LEU A 303 -28.49 4.35 22.37
CA LEU A 303 -28.48 5.38 21.34
C LEU A 303 -28.96 4.80 20.03
N ILE A 304 -29.84 5.53 19.35
CA ILE A 304 -30.12 5.31 17.94
C ILE A 304 -29.78 6.58 17.18
N SER A 305 -29.23 6.44 15.98
CA SER A 305 -28.92 7.58 15.14
C SER A 305 -29.25 7.32 13.68
N ALA A 306 -29.45 8.41 12.96
CA ALA A 306 -29.53 8.44 11.51
C ALA A 306 -28.47 9.43 11.00
N LYS A 307 -27.53 8.93 10.21
CA LYS A 307 -26.48 9.72 9.56
C LYS A 307 -26.77 9.80 8.07
N ILE A 308 -27.01 11.01 7.57
CA ILE A 308 -27.22 11.26 6.15
C ILE A 308 -25.91 11.63 5.48
N TYR A 309 -25.73 11.18 4.25
CA TYR A 309 -24.65 11.53 3.34
C TYR A 309 -25.24 12.07 2.04
N ASP A 310 -24.69 13.19 1.55
CA ASP A 310 -25.00 13.68 0.21
C ASP A 310 -24.02 13.15 -0.85
N LYS A 311 -24.31 13.37 -2.12
CA LYS A 311 -23.47 12.89 -3.25
C LYS A 311 -22.05 13.48 -3.23
N LEU A 312 -21.86 14.62 -2.57
CA LEU A 312 -20.55 15.25 -2.40
C LEU A 312 -19.83 14.73 -1.15
N GLY A 313 -20.47 13.90 -0.33
CA GLY A 313 -19.89 13.31 0.88
C GLY A 313 -20.00 14.20 2.11
N TYR A 314 -20.73 15.32 2.06
CA TYR A 314 -21.10 16.00 3.29
C TYR A 314 -22.06 15.11 4.09
N ALA A 315 -21.97 15.20 5.41
CA ALA A 315 -22.77 14.39 6.29
C ALA A 315 -23.34 15.18 7.46
N ALA A 316 -24.47 14.73 7.96
CA ALA A 316 -25.05 15.17 9.23
C ALA A 316 -25.63 13.97 9.98
N GLU A 317 -25.68 14.06 11.30
CA GLU A 317 -26.18 12.99 12.13
C GLU A 317 -27.19 13.54 13.15
N SER A 318 -28.28 12.81 13.33
CA SER A 318 -29.21 13.01 14.43
C SER A 318 -29.16 11.79 15.34
N VAL A 319 -28.92 12.02 16.62
CA VAL A 319 -28.78 10.98 17.64
C VAL A 319 -29.80 11.23 18.74
N ILE A 320 -30.50 10.19 19.17
CA ILE A 320 -31.37 10.23 20.35
C ILE A 320 -31.12 8.99 21.22
N GLN A 321 -31.42 9.13 22.51
CA GLN A 321 -31.47 7.99 23.43
C GLN A 321 -32.90 7.45 23.48
N ILE A 322 -33.06 6.14 23.55
CA ILE A 322 -34.34 5.43 23.73
C ILE A 322 -34.21 4.40 24.85
N LYS A 323 -35.34 3.97 25.41
CA LYS A 323 -35.41 2.83 26.34
C LYS A 323 -36.16 1.68 25.70
N LEU A 324 -35.65 0.46 25.79
CA LEU A 324 -36.41 -0.71 25.30
C LEU A 324 -37.46 -1.14 26.32
N ALA A 325 -38.68 -1.35 25.86
CA ALA A 325 -39.79 -1.80 26.70
C ALA A 325 -39.51 -3.19 27.28
N GLY A 326 -39.88 -3.40 28.55
CA GLY A 326 -39.95 -4.73 29.18
C GLY A 326 -40.99 -5.62 28.50
N GLU A 327 -40.81 -6.95 28.53
CA GLU A 327 -41.88 -7.87 28.10
C GLU A 327 -43.14 -7.64 28.96
N ALA A 328 -44.28 -7.42 28.31
CA ALA A 328 -45.56 -7.36 29.00
C ALA A 328 -45.83 -8.71 29.67
N GLN A 329 -46.00 -8.72 31.00
CA GLN A 329 -46.51 -9.90 31.69
C GLN A 329 -47.88 -10.25 31.10
N SER A 330 -47.99 -11.45 30.51
CA SER A 330 -49.24 -11.94 29.95
C SER A 330 -50.31 -12.01 31.04
N SER A 331 -51.47 -11.41 30.77
CA SER A 331 -52.64 -11.43 31.63
C SER A 331 -53.06 -12.85 32.04
N ILE A 332 -53.27 -13.03 33.34
CA ILE A 332 -53.86 -14.23 33.96
C ILE A 332 -55.28 -14.41 33.40
N LYS A 333 -55.55 -15.55 32.75
CA LYS A 333 -56.92 -15.98 32.41
C LYS A 333 -57.65 -16.38 33.69
N THR A 334 -58.64 -15.60 34.11
CA THR A 334 -59.69 -16.05 35.03
C THR A 334 -60.72 -16.87 34.24
N GLN A 335 -60.80 -18.17 34.51
CA GLN A 335 -61.92 -19.01 34.09
C GLN A 335 -63.08 -18.83 35.06
N SER A 336 -64.24 -18.45 34.52
CA SER A 336 -65.54 -18.53 35.17
C SER A 336 -66.29 -19.74 34.64
N ASP A 337 -66.57 -20.73 35.49
CA ASP A 337 -67.49 -21.83 35.17
C ASP A 337 -68.64 -21.89 36.20
N SER A 338 -69.85 -21.71 35.69
CA SER A 338 -71.15 -22.14 36.23
C SER A 338 -71.87 -22.71 35.00
N SER A 339 -72.52 -23.89 34.98
CA SER A 339 -73.39 -24.50 35.97
C SER A 339 -73.82 -25.91 35.52
N SER A 340 -73.94 -26.84 36.48
CA SER A 340 -74.95 -27.91 36.65
C SER A 340 -75.57 -28.68 35.45
N SER A 341 -75.57 -30.02 35.49
CA SER A 341 -76.61 -30.84 36.17
C SER A 341 -76.54 -32.35 35.84
N SER A 342 -76.80 -33.17 36.87
CA SER A 342 -77.40 -34.54 36.91
C SER A 342 -76.95 -35.65 35.95
N GLY A 343 -76.69 -36.89 36.38
CA GLY A 343 -76.84 -37.54 37.68
C GLY A 343 -76.58 -39.07 37.57
N SER A 344 -76.50 -39.74 38.73
CA SER A 344 -76.69 -41.19 39.00
C SER A 344 -75.90 -42.23 38.16
N SER A 345 -75.32 -43.32 38.67
CA SER A 345 -75.26 -43.96 40.00
C SER A 345 -74.46 -45.26 39.84
N SER A 346 -73.78 -45.70 40.92
CA SER A 346 -73.32 -47.07 41.21
C SER A 346 -72.22 -47.65 40.29
N SER A 347 -71.25 -48.48 40.69
CA SER A 347 -70.98 -49.27 41.90
C SER A 347 -69.52 -49.73 41.87
N SER A 348 -68.96 -50.07 43.05
CA SER A 348 -67.91 -51.08 43.36
C SER A 348 -66.73 -51.28 42.38
N GLY A 349 -65.47 -51.33 42.78
CA GLY A 349 -64.83 -51.55 44.08
C GLY A 349 -63.46 -52.20 43.82
N SER A 350 -62.50 -51.97 44.72
CA SER A 350 -61.23 -52.73 44.90
C SER A 350 -60.25 -52.66 43.71
N SER A 351 -58.92 -52.55 43.83
CA SER A 351 -57.98 -52.99 44.85
C SER A 351 -56.63 -52.32 44.53
N ALA A 352 -55.83 -51.98 45.56
CA ALA A 352 -54.39 -51.73 45.44
C ALA A 352 -53.62 -53.05 45.17
N PRO A 353 -52.26 -53.13 45.14
CA PRO A 353 -51.22 -52.09 45.25
C PRO A 353 -49.99 -52.28 44.30
N SER A 354 -49.03 -51.35 44.42
CA SER A 354 -47.56 -51.52 44.31
C SER A 354 -46.93 -52.12 43.05
N ASN A 355 -46.08 -51.36 42.35
CA ASN A 355 -44.66 -51.17 42.68
C ASN A 355 -44.09 -49.97 41.91
#